data_AF-A0A353N3T6-F1
#
_entry.id   AF-A0A353N3T6-F1
#
_cell.length_a   1.000
_cell.length_b   1.000
_cell.length_c   1.000
_cell.angle_alpha   90.00
_cell.angle_beta   90.00
_cell.angle_gamma   90.00
#
_symmetry.space_group_name_H-M   'P 1'
#
loop_
_entity.id
_entity.type
_entity.pdbx_description
1 polymer ?
#
loop_
_entity_poly.entity_id
_entity_poly.type
_entity_poly.pdbx_seq_one_letter_code
_entity_poly.pdbx_strand_id
1 'polypeptide(L)'
;MITAGTEIAHRAAKDKEVFVAASIGPIPDMVGDTDLDQALITDEYKFLVDIFLKQRVRIFIFETFSATTYLQKITGYIKEQDDTVFVLTQFATTPEGFTRKGINVERIVAEVKKIEEIDAYGFNCGVGPAHLFNTLRNIKGIDFATEMVAVAPNAGYPEIINERTVYIHNTSYFAEKMKAISNLGIKILGGCCGTTPAHIEQIINVVKPAPVTVHPNRRRVRITVSPQDERETRNFLRAGKKNQLVVAAELDPPFNADVGTIIKNAHICKDNGVDIVTVADSPMGRARVDSLMLAAKIKREVGIEVLPHICCRDKNINALKSSILAGYIENIRNVLAITGDPVAVADKNDIKAVFNLNSFKLIEFISIMNKELFADDPIKIGGETY
;
A
#
# COMPACT_ATOMS: atom_id res chain seq x y z
N MET A 1 -12.32 27.22 0.93
CA MET A 1 -13.09 25.97 1.04
C MET A 1 -13.14 25.45 2.47
N ILE A 2 -12.00 25.20 3.12
CA ILE A 2 -11.92 24.65 4.49
C ILE A 2 -12.72 25.46 5.51
N THR A 3 -12.56 26.79 5.54
CA THR A 3 -13.31 27.69 6.44
C THR A 3 -14.82 27.51 6.29
N ALA A 4 -15.36 27.63 5.07
CA ALA A 4 -16.78 27.48 4.81
C ALA A 4 -17.30 26.07 5.18
N GLY A 5 -16.53 25.02 4.88
CA GLY A 5 -16.88 23.64 5.29
C GLY A 5 -16.96 23.49 6.81
N THR A 6 -16.02 24.12 7.53
CA THR A 6 -15.99 24.10 9.00
C THR A 6 -17.17 24.87 9.60
N GLU A 7 -17.52 26.04 9.03
CA GLU A 7 -18.69 26.82 9.46
C GLU A 7 -20.01 26.06 9.25
N ILE A 8 -20.15 25.33 8.14
CA ILE A 8 -21.31 24.47 7.89
C ILE A 8 -21.39 23.36 8.93
N ALA A 9 -20.27 22.68 9.22
CA ALA A 9 -20.21 21.61 10.20
C ALA A 9 -20.56 22.10 11.61
N HIS A 10 -19.96 23.21 12.06
CA HIS A 10 -20.26 23.82 13.37
C HIS A 10 -21.72 24.25 13.49
N ARG A 11 -22.30 24.82 12.45
CA ARG A 11 -23.72 25.17 12.42
C ARG A 11 -24.63 23.94 12.48
N ALA A 12 -24.26 22.85 11.81
CA ALA A 12 -25.02 21.59 11.87
C ALA A 12 -24.90 20.89 13.23
N ALA A 13 -23.78 21.08 13.92
CA ALA A 13 -23.50 20.56 15.26
C ALA A 13 -24.02 21.45 16.40
N LYS A 14 -24.44 22.68 16.09
CA LYS A 14 -24.94 23.64 17.08
C LYS A 14 -26.09 23.01 17.90
N ASP A 15 -26.00 23.15 19.22
CA ASP A 15 -26.98 22.66 20.21
C ASP A 15 -27.14 21.13 20.22
N LYS A 16 -26.16 20.39 19.69
CA LYS A 16 -26.11 18.91 19.72
C LYS A 16 -24.88 18.44 20.48
N GLU A 17 -25.01 17.31 21.17
CA GLU A 17 -23.89 16.62 21.81
C GLU A 17 -23.11 15.80 20.78
N VAL A 18 -22.43 16.49 19.86
CA VAL A 18 -21.63 15.89 18.79
C VAL A 18 -20.31 16.61 18.64
N PHE A 19 -19.30 15.91 18.14
CA PHE A 19 -18.01 16.51 17.84
C PHE A 19 -17.89 16.85 16.35
N VAL A 20 -17.15 17.93 16.06
CA VAL A 20 -16.75 18.30 14.69
C VAL A 20 -15.29 17.91 14.50
N ALA A 21 -15.01 17.17 13.42
CA ALA A 21 -13.67 16.72 13.08
C ALA A 21 -13.23 17.25 11.70
N ALA A 22 -11.93 17.53 11.58
CA ALA A 22 -11.27 17.88 10.34
C ALA A 22 -10.92 16.59 9.59
N SER A 23 -11.51 16.39 8.41
CA SER A 23 -11.17 15.26 7.55
C SER A 23 -10.09 15.66 6.56
N ILE A 24 -8.96 14.96 6.59
CA ILE A 24 -7.80 15.21 5.73
C ILE A 24 -7.44 13.90 5.02
N GLY A 25 -7.60 13.87 3.70
CA GLY A 25 -7.19 12.73 2.87
C GLY A 25 -5.69 12.78 2.48
N PRO A 26 -5.18 11.73 1.82
CA PRO A 26 -3.80 11.72 1.36
C PRO A 26 -3.59 12.72 0.22
N ILE A 27 -2.55 13.54 0.34
CA ILE A 27 -1.98 14.29 -0.78
C ILE A 27 -1.20 13.29 -1.66
N PRO A 28 -1.45 13.26 -2.99
CA PRO A 28 -0.70 12.40 -3.91
C PRO A 28 0.81 12.65 -3.78
N ASP A 29 1.61 11.58 -3.80
CA ASP A 29 3.07 11.65 -3.81
C ASP A 29 3.65 11.73 -5.24
N MET A 30 2.78 11.75 -6.25
CA MET A 30 3.12 11.87 -7.66
C MET A 30 2.14 12.76 -8.40
N VAL A 31 2.62 13.40 -9.47
CA VAL A 31 1.80 14.00 -10.52
C VAL A 31 2.27 13.45 -11.87
N GLY A 32 1.42 12.68 -12.53
CA GLY A 32 1.85 11.88 -13.70
C GLY A 32 2.94 10.89 -13.28
N ASP A 33 4.07 10.91 -13.98
CA ASP A 33 5.23 10.05 -13.71
C ASP A 33 6.30 10.71 -12.82
N THR A 34 6.01 11.89 -12.26
CA THR A 34 6.98 12.67 -11.46
C THR A 34 6.64 12.60 -9.97
N ASP A 35 7.62 12.21 -9.15
CA ASP A 35 7.50 12.24 -7.69
C ASP A 35 7.51 13.69 -7.19
N LEU A 36 6.61 13.99 -6.25
CA LEU A 36 6.56 15.28 -5.58
C LEU A 36 7.55 15.35 -4.43
N ASP A 37 8.09 16.55 -4.20
CA ASP A 37 8.95 16.83 -3.06
C ASP A 37 8.20 16.57 -1.75
N GLN A 38 8.79 15.69 -0.93
CA GLN A 38 8.27 15.30 0.38
C GLN A 38 8.16 16.49 1.33
N ALA A 39 9.03 17.49 1.20
CA ALA A 39 8.97 18.72 1.98
C ALA A 39 7.71 19.53 1.62
N LEU A 40 7.44 19.70 0.33
CA LEU A 40 6.23 20.40 -0.15
C LEU A 40 4.95 19.70 0.32
N ILE A 41 4.89 18.37 0.26
CA ILE A 41 3.74 17.60 0.78
C ILE A 41 3.55 17.86 2.28
N THR A 42 4.64 17.85 3.05
CA THR A 42 4.59 18.09 4.49
C THR A 42 4.10 19.51 4.81
N ASP A 43 4.59 20.51 4.07
CA ASP A 43 4.18 21.90 4.26
C ASP A 43 2.72 22.13 3.90
N GLU A 44 2.20 21.45 2.87
CA GLU A 44 0.79 21.49 2.51
C GLU A 44 -0.09 20.93 3.65
N TYR A 45 0.30 19.80 4.26
CA TYR A 45 -0.43 19.29 5.43
C TYR A 45 -0.42 20.27 6.60
N LYS A 46 0.71 20.93 6.89
CA LYS A 46 0.79 21.94 7.95
C LYS A 46 -0.13 23.12 7.65
N PHE A 47 -0.17 23.57 6.40
CA PHE A 47 -1.08 24.62 5.96
C PHE A 47 -2.56 24.25 6.20
N LEU A 48 -2.97 23.02 5.86
CA LEU A 48 -4.32 22.52 6.14
C LEU A 48 -4.62 22.51 7.64
N VAL A 49 -3.68 21.99 8.44
CA VAL A 49 -3.78 21.91 9.91
C VAL A 49 -3.99 23.30 10.53
N ASP A 50 -3.17 24.27 10.13
CA ASP A 50 -3.24 25.64 10.66
C ASP A 50 -4.60 26.29 10.42
N ILE A 51 -5.20 26.04 9.25
CA ILE A 51 -6.53 26.56 8.94
C ILE A 51 -7.57 25.91 9.86
N PHE A 52 -7.56 24.60 10.03
CA PHE A 52 -8.51 23.92 10.91
C PHE A 52 -8.36 24.33 12.37
N LEU A 53 -7.12 24.50 12.87
CA LEU A 53 -6.86 24.97 14.22
C LEU A 53 -7.40 26.39 14.45
N LYS A 54 -7.20 27.31 13.48
CA LYS A 54 -7.78 28.66 13.48
C LYS A 54 -9.30 28.64 13.51
N GLN A 55 -9.92 27.63 12.88
CA GLN A 55 -11.38 27.40 12.90
C GLN A 55 -11.87 26.66 14.15
N ARG A 56 -11.02 26.52 15.18
CA ARG A 56 -11.33 25.88 16.46
C ARG A 56 -11.74 24.41 16.35
N VAL A 57 -11.28 23.70 15.33
CA VAL A 57 -11.41 22.24 15.27
C VAL A 57 -10.32 21.62 16.14
N ARG A 58 -10.68 20.58 16.89
CA ARG A 58 -9.80 19.88 17.85
C ARG A 58 -9.77 18.36 17.67
N ILE A 59 -10.40 17.87 16.62
CA ILE A 59 -10.35 16.46 16.23
C ILE A 59 -9.87 16.42 14.78
N PHE A 60 -8.77 15.73 14.52
CA PHE A 60 -8.25 15.52 13.17
C PHE A 60 -8.39 14.06 12.80
N ILE A 61 -8.94 13.80 11.62
CA ILE A 61 -9.07 12.48 11.03
C ILE A 61 -8.25 12.48 9.74
N PHE A 62 -7.08 11.84 9.78
CA PHE A 62 -6.29 11.55 8.58
C PHE A 62 -6.83 10.28 7.95
N GLU A 63 -7.71 10.40 6.96
CA GLU A 63 -8.48 9.28 6.42
C GLU A 63 -7.93 8.74 5.10
N THR A 64 -8.14 7.45 4.84
CA THR A 64 -7.84 6.82 3.53
C THR A 64 -6.34 6.80 3.18
N PHE A 65 -5.46 6.81 4.18
CA PHE A 65 -4.01 6.75 3.94
C PHE A 65 -3.58 5.35 3.47
N SER A 66 -2.49 5.29 2.70
CA SER A 66 -1.89 4.02 2.23
C SER A 66 -0.55 3.68 2.91
N ALA A 67 0.01 4.61 3.69
CA ALA A 67 1.26 4.45 4.43
C ALA A 67 1.34 5.46 5.59
N THR A 68 2.28 5.26 6.50
CA THR A 68 2.50 6.09 7.70
C THR A 68 3.46 7.27 7.46
N THR A 69 4.00 7.42 6.25
CA THR A 69 5.16 8.25 5.87
C THR A 69 5.19 9.65 6.47
N TYR A 70 4.05 10.36 6.48
CA TYR A 70 4.00 11.76 6.93
C TYR A 70 3.45 11.94 8.34
N LEU A 71 2.84 10.88 8.90
CA LEU A 71 2.01 11.00 10.09
C LEU A 71 2.82 11.52 11.27
N GLN A 72 3.98 10.94 11.57
CA GLN A 72 4.80 11.37 12.72
C GLN A 72 5.14 12.86 12.69
N LYS A 73 5.51 13.40 11.52
CA LYS A 73 5.85 14.83 11.38
C LYS A 73 4.62 15.72 11.58
N ILE A 74 3.49 15.34 11.00
CA ILE A 74 2.27 16.15 11.01
C ILE A 74 1.59 16.09 12.37
N THR A 75 1.53 14.91 13.00
CA THR A 75 0.94 14.74 14.32
C THR A 75 1.80 15.39 15.39
N GLY A 76 3.14 15.30 15.27
CA GLY A 76 4.08 16.10 16.07
C GLY A 76 3.79 17.59 15.98
N TYR A 77 3.69 18.12 14.75
CA TYR A 77 3.35 19.52 14.53
C TYR A 77 2.00 19.93 15.14
N ILE A 78 0.95 19.10 15.00
CA ILE A 78 -0.36 19.36 15.61
C ILE A 78 -0.23 19.50 17.13
N LYS A 79 0.46 18.57 17.79
CA LYS A 79 0.60 18.57 19.26
C LYS A 79 1.51 19.69 19.76
N GLU A 80 2.47 20.15 18.95
CA GLU A 80 3.25 21.37 19.24
C GLU A 80 2.39 22.63 19.24
N GLN A 81 1.39 22.72 18.36
CA GLN A 81 0.47 23.86 18.30
C GLN A 81 -0.60 23.80 19.40
N ASP A 82 -1.15 22.62 19.67
CA ASP A 82 -2.17 22.39 20.70
C ASP A 82 -2.17 20.91 21.12
N ASP A 83 -1.67 20.63 22.32
CA ASP A 83 -1.53 19.26 22.86
C ASP A 83 -2.86 18.62 23.27
N THR A 84 -3.95 19.39 23.31
CA THR A 84 -5.31 18.92 23.63
C THR A 84 -6.04 18.35 22.41
N VAL A 85 -5.50 18.53 21.21
CA VAL A 85 -6.09 18.05 19.96
C VAL A 85 -6.11 16.52 19.93
N PHE A 86 -7.25 15.93 19.56
CA PHE A 86 -7.36 14.49 19.31
C PHE A 86 -7.02 14.14 17.86
N VAL A 87 -6.18 13.14 17.64
CA VAL A 87 -5.75 12.68 16.32
C VAL A 87 -6.17 11.23 16.08
N LEU A 88 -6.99 11.04 15.04
CA LEU A 88 -7.34 9.74 14.48
C LEU A 88 -6.68 9.57 13.11
N THR A 89 -6.07 8.41 12.86
CA THR A 89 -5.55 8.04 11.52
C THR A 89 -6.22 6.78 10.99
N GLN A 90 -6.69 6.79 9.76
CA GLN A 90 -7.35 5.64 9.13
C GLN A 90 -6.68 5.27 7.80
N PHE A 91 -6.53 3.96 7.58
CA PHE A 91 -5.87 3.40 6.41
C PHE A 91 -6.85 2.64 5.53
N ALA A 92 -6.72 2.81 4.21
CA ALA A 92 -7.48 2.03 3.24
C ALA A 92 -6.80 0.71 2.94
N THR A 93 -7.59 -0.37 3.00
CA THR A 93 -7.09 -1.74 2.81
C THR A 93 -7.77 -2.40 1.61
N THR A 94 -7.11 -3.38 1.03
CA THR A 94 -7.69 -4.30 0.05
C THR A 94 -8.25 -5.55 0.75
N PRO A 95 -9.05 -6.39 0.06
CA PRO A 95 -9.55 -7.66 0.61
C PRO A 95 -8.46 -8.58 1.14
N GLU A 96 -7.26 -8.50 0.57
CA GLU A 96 -6.10 -9.33 0.91
C GLU A 96 -5.33 -8.81 2.14
N GLY A 97 -5.76 -7.69 2.75
CA GLY A 97 -5.11 -7.14 3.94
C GLY A 97 -3.84 -6.32 3.63
N PHE A 98 -3.79 -5.67 2.47
CA PHE A 98 -2.71 -4.75 2.10
C PHE A 98 -3.24 -3.34 1.81
N THR A 99 -2.42 -2.30 1.96
CA THR A 99 -2.75 -0.96 1.47
C THR A 99 -2.55 -0.86 -0.04
N ARG A 100 -2.95 0.27 -0.65
CA ARG A 100 -2.67 0.53 -2.08
C ARG A 100 -1.17 0.59 -2.40
N LYS A 101 -0.32 0.88 -1.42
CA LYS A 101 1.15 0.81 -1.53
C LYS A 101 1.70 -0.60 -1.27
N GLY A 102 0.82 -1.59 -1.08
CA GLY A 102 1.22 -2.98 -0.87
C GLY A 102 1.75 -3.28 0.53
N ILE A 103 1.50 -2.42 1.51
CA ILE A 103 1.95 -2.60 2.90
C ILE A 103 0.93 -3.46 3.65
N ASN A 104 1.36 -4.51 4.34
CA ASN A 104 0.46 -5.33 5.14
C ASN A 104 -0.19 -4.53 6.30
N VAL A 105 -1.46 -4.79 6.60
CA VAL A 105 -2.20 -4.10 7.68
C VAL A 105 -1.59 -4.27 9.07
N GLU A 106 -1.00 -5.42 9.40
CA GLU A 106 -0.33 -5.64 10.69
C GLU A 106 0.92 -4.76 10.82
N ARG A 107 1.61 -4.52 9.71
CA ARG A 107 2.76 -3.61 9.68
C ARG A 107 2.31 -2.16 9.85
N ILE A 108 1.24 -1.74 9.19
CA ILE A 108 0.64 -0.41 9.41
C ILE A 108 0.30 -0.21 10.90
N VAL A 109 -0.31 -1.22 11.53
CA VAL A 109 -0.60 -1.20 12.98
C VAL A 109 0.69 -1.09 13.79
N ALA A 110 1.72 -1.86 13.47
CA ALA A 110 2.99 -1.80 14.18
C ALA A 110 3.71 -0.46 14.02
N GLU A 111 3.59 0.19 12.86
CA GLU A 111 4.20 1.49 12.58
C GLU A 111 3.41 2.63 13.25
N VAL A 112 2.08 2.65 13.13
CA VAL A 112 1.26 3.73 13.72
C VAL A 112 1.37 3.75 15.24
N LYS A 113 1.53 2.59 15.87
CA LYS A 113 1.76 2.46 17.32
C LYS A 113 3.07 3.07 17.82
N LYS A 114 4.02 3.35 16.93
CA LYS A 114 5.29 4.01 17.27
C LYS A 114 5.17 5.54 17.32
N ILE A 115 4.03 6.08 16.87
CA ILE A 115 3.78 7.52 16.82
C ILE A 115 2.91 7.88 18.03
N GLU A 116 3.54 8.44 19.07
CA GLU A 116 2.90 8.70 20.36
C GLU A 116 1.79 9.76 20.27
N GLU A 117 1.85 10.63 19.26
CA GLU A 117 0.93 11.72 19.04
C GLU A 117 -0.42 11.29 18.44
N ILE A 118 -0.57 10.00 18.10
CA ILE A 118 -1.82 9.43 17.55
C ILE A 118 -2.66 8.84 18.69
N ASP A 119 -3.85 9.42 18.89
CA ASP A 119 -4.78 9.02 19.96
C ASP A 119 -5.62 7.79 19.57
N ALA A 120 -5.96 7.67 18.28
CA ALA A 120 -6.68 6.54 17.72
C ALA A 120 -6.19 6.20 16.32
N TYR A 121 -6.33 4.94 15.92
CA TYR A 121 -6.02 4.52 14.56
C TYR A 121 -7.09 3.56 14.03
N GLY A 122 -7.06 3.24 12.75
CA GLY A 122 -8.16 2.48 12.20
C GLY A 122 -8.09 2.20 10.72
N PHE A 123 -9.22 1.72 10.20
CA PHE A 123 -9.35 1.36 8.79
C PHE A 123 -10.66 1.91 8.23
N ASN A 124 -10.58 2.52 7.05
CA ASN A 124 -11.74 3.04 6.33
C ASN A 124 -11.58 2.79 4.84
N CYS A 125 -12.68 2.86 4.09
CA CYS A 125 -12.66 2.69 2.64
C CYS A 125 -12.06 1.34 2.18
N GLY A 126 -11.88 1.18 0.86
CA GLY A 126 -11.23 0.03 0.20
C GLY A 126 -12.04 -1.27 0.19
N VAL A 127 -12.71 -1.62 1.28
CA VAL A 127 -13.47 -2.87 1.43
C VAL A 127 -14.83 -2.65 2.10
N GLY A 128 -15.75 -3.60 1.85
CA GLY A 128 -17.03 -3.68 2.55
C GLY A 128 -16.92 -4.24 3.97
N PRO A 129 -18.02 -4.23 4.75
CA PRO A 129 -17.98 -4.52 6.19
C PRO A 129 -17.62 -5.98 6.52
N ALA A 130 -17.98 -6.95 5.67
CA ALA A 130 -17.61 -8.35 5.91
C ALA A 130 -16.10 -8.62 5.72
N HIS A 131 -15.49 -8.02 4.69
CA HIS A 131 -14.04 -8.13 4.50
C HIS A 131 -13.31 -7.44 5.64
N LEU A 132 -13.73 -6.23 6.03
CA LEU A 132 -13.11 -5.54 7.16
C LEU A 132 -13.26 -6.34 8.47
N PHE A 133 -14.43 -6.94 8.73
CA PHE A 133 -14.63 -7.83 9.87
C PHE A 133 -13.65 -9.02 9.86
N ASN A 134 -13.49 -9.68 8.71
CA ASN A 134 -12.55 -10.80 8.59
C ASN A 134 -11.10 -10.37 8.82
N THR A 135 -10.69 -9.22 8.29
CA THR A 135 -9.38 -8.62 8.57
C THR A 135 -9.21 -8.38 10.07
N LEU A 136 -10.14 -7.68 10.71
CA LEU A 136 -10.07 -7.34 12.14
C LEU A 136 -10.11 -8.56 13.06
N ARG A 137 -10.84 -9.61 12.70
CA ARG A 137 -10.89 -10.84 13.50
C ARG A 137 -9.57 -11.60 13.50
N ASN A 138 -8.83 -11.53 12.39
CA ASN A 138 -7.60 -12.30 12.19
C ASN A 138 -6.34 -11.47 12.41
N ILE A 139 -6.44 -10.14 12.50
CA ILE A 139 -5.30 -9.25 12.65
C ILE A 139 -4.60 -9.48 14.00
N LYS A 140 -3.28 -9.63 13.95
CA LYS A 140 -2.45 -9.70 15.14
C LYS A 140 -1.96 -8.31 15.53
N GLY A 141 -1.59 -8.18 16.81
CA GLY A 141 -0.97 -6.97 17.31
C GLY A 141 -1.93 -5.83 17.59
N ILE A 142 -3.24 -6.06 17.62
CA ILE A 142 -4.23 -5.13 18.19
C ILE A 142 -4.88 -5.76 19.43
N ASP A 143 -4.86 -5.04 20.54
CA ASP A 143 -5.67 -5.34 21.72
C ASP A 143 -6.90 -4.43 21.73
N PHE A 144 -8.01 -4.94 21.18
CA PHE A 144 -9.26 -4.18 21.08
C PHE A 144 -9.86 -3.81 22.44
N ALA A 145 -9.47 -4.47 23.54
CA ALA A 145 -9.94 -4.10 24.87
C ALA A 145 -9.33 -2.75 25.29
N THR A 146 -8.02 -2.56 25.09
CA THR A 146 -7.32 -1.37 25.60
C THR A 146 -7.09 -0.28 24.56
N GLU A 147 -7.10 -0.61 23.27
CA GLU A 147 -6.70 0.32 22.21
C GLU A 147 -7.88 1.04 21.55
N MET A 148 -7.68 2.29 21.09
CA MET A 148 -8.72 3.07 20.45
C MET A 148 -8.69 2.86 18.94
N VAL A 149 -9.50 1.90 18.48
CA VAL A 149 -9.62 1.56 17.06
C VAL A 149 -10.90 2.13 16.48
N ALA A 150 -10.79 2.75 15.30
CA ALA A 150 -11.89 3.28 14.51
C ALA A 150 -12.08 2.52 13.20
N VAL A 151 -13.32 2.29 12.79
CA VAL A 151 -13.61 1.59 11.53
C VAL A 151 -14.75 2.25 10.76
N ALA A 152 -14.56 2.43 9.46
CA ALA A 152 -15.55 3.01 8.57
C ALA A 152 -15.50 2.34 7.17
N PRO A 153 -16.04 1.12 7.02
CA PRO A 153 -16.04 0.41 5.74
C PRO A 153 -16.98 1.08 4.72
N ASN A 154 -16.83 0.69 3.44
CA ASN A 154 -17.78 1.05 2.38
C ASN A 154 -19.09 0.25 2.54
N ALA A 155 -20.22 0.76 2.03
CA ALA A 155 -21.52 0.06 2.08
C ALA A 155 -21.54 -1.30 1.34
N GLY A 156 -20.52 -1.57 0.54
CA GLY A 156 -20.34 -2.78 -0.24
C GLY A 156 -19.22 -2.56 -1.26
N TYR A 157 -19.11 -3.44 -2.24
CA TYR A 157 -18.31 -3.15 -3.42
C TYR A 157 -19.15 -2.31 -4.40
N PRO A 158 -18.55 -1.29 -5.02
CA PRO A 158 -19.23 -0.54 -6.07
C PRO A 158 -19.51 -1.46 -7.26
N GLU A 159 -20.75 -1.41 -7.76
CA GLU A 159 -21.11 -1.99 -9.05
C GLU A 159 -21.19 -0.87 -10.10
N ILE A 160 -20.83 -1.17 -11.35
CA ILE A 160 -21.03 -0.24 -12.46
C ILE A 160 -22.34 -0.60 -13.13
N ILE A 161 -23.36 0.23 -12.93
CA ILE A 161 -24.67 0.07 -13.57
C ILE A 161 -24.90 1.31 -14.45
N ASN A 162 -25.04 1.11 -15.76
CA ASN A 162 -25.20 2.19 -16.75
C ASN A 162 -24.13 3.29 -16.62
N GLU A 163 -22.85 2.89 -16.59
CA GLU A 163 -21.67 3.79 -16.46
C GLU A 163 -21.61 4.60 -15.16
N ARG A 164 -22.48 4.31 -14.19
CA ARG A 164 -22.48 4.94 -12.86
C ARG A 164 -22.05 3.94 -11.81
N THR A 165 -21.22 4.40 -10.88
CA THR A 165 -20.87 3.66 -9.67
C THR A 165 -22.06 3.64 -8.72
N VAL A 166 -22.68 2.48 -8.54
CA VAL A 166 -23.83 2.25 -7.64
C VAL A 166 -23.40 1.31 -6.52
N TYR A 167 -23.74 1.67 -5.28
CA TYR A 167 -23.63 0.77 -4.14
C TYR A 167 -25.02 0.20 -3.83
N ILE A 168 -25.16 -1.13 -3.77
CA ILE A 168 -26.44 -1.77 -3.47
C ILE A 168 -26.91 -1.35 -2.07
N HIS A 169 -28.16 -0.89 -1.96
CA HIS A 169 -28.78 -0.56 -0.69
C HIS A 169 -28.95 -1.82 0.17
N ASN A 170 -28.11 -1.96 1.21
CA ASN A 170 -28.07 -3.14 2.06
C ASN A 170 -27.97 -2.77 3.56
N THR A 171 -28.65 -1.70 3.98
CA THR A 171 -28.52 -1.10 5.32
C THR A 171 -28.60 -2.10 6.47
N SER A 172 -29.51 -3.08 6.42
CA SER A 172 -29.64 -4.14 7.43
C SER A 172 -28.42 -5.06 7.49
N TYR A 173 -27.89 -5.48 6.35
CA TYR A 173 -26.67 -6.30 6.27
C TYR A 173 -25.46 -5.51 6.78
N PHE A 174 -25.34 -4.25 6.37
CA PHE A 174 -24.27 -3.38 6.84
C PHE A 174 -24.29 -3.27 8.37
N ALA A 175 -25.46 -2.99 8.95
CA ALA A 175 -25.64 -2.88 10.40
C ALA A 175 -25.33 -4.20 11.14
N GLU A 176 -25.77 -5.35 10.62
CA GLU A 176 -25.43 -6.67 11.19
C GLU A 176 -23.91 -6.87 11.28
N LYS A 177 -23.17 -6.54 10.21
CA LYS A 177 -21.71 -6.65 10.22
C LYS A 177 -21.05 -5.61 11.11
N MET A 178 -21.56 -4.38 11.16
CA MET A 178 -21.05 -3.36 12.09
C MET A 178 -21.29 -3.75 13.56
N LYS A 179 -22.39 -4.45 13.87
CA LYS A 179 -22.61 -5.06 15.20
C LYS A 179 -21.57 -6.13 15.51
N ALA A 180 -21.29 -7.02 14.55
CA ALA A 180 -20.24 -8.04 14.72
C ALA A 180 -18.85 -7.40 14.94
N ILE A 181 -18.54 -6.32 14.21
CA ILE A 181 -17.32 -5.54 14.40
C ILE A 181 -17.28 -4.87 15.78
N SER A 182 -18.39 -4.28 16.23
CA SER A 182 -18.51 -3.69 17.57
C SER A 182 -18.21 -4.71 18.67
N ASN A 183 -18.69 -5.95 18.52
CA ASN A 183 -18.45 -7.03 19.48
C ASN A 183 -16.97 -7.45 19.59
N LEU A 184 -16.11 -7.04 18.65
CA LEU A 184 -14.65 -7.23 18.78
C LEU A 184 -14.02 -6.26 19.79
N GLY A 185 -14.74 -5.22 20.24
CA GLY A 185 -14.24 -4.17 21.13
C GLY A 185 -13.91 -2.84 20.42
N ILE A 186 -14.33 -2.67 19.17
CA ILE A 186 -14.12 -1.43 18.42
C ILE A 186 -14.93 -0.27 19.03
N LYS A 187 -14.27 0.89 19.19
CA LYS A 187 -14.78 2.03 19.96
C LYS A 187 -15.38 3.14 19.10
N ILE A 188 -14.95 3.25 17.85
CA ILE A 188 -15.45 4.24 16.89
C ILE A 188 -15.91 3.50 15.63
N LEU A 189 -17.19 3.64 15.30
CA LEU A 189 -17.82 2.98 14.16
C LEU A 189 -18.42 4.04 13.23
N GLY A 190 -18.26 3.86 11.93
CA GLY A 190 -18.84 4.75 10.93
C GLY A 190 -19.01 4.08 9.58
N GLY A 191 -19.11 4.90 8.55
CA GLY A 191 -19.23 4.47 7.16
C GLY A 191 -18.44 5.38 6.23
N CYS A 192 -17.96 4.82 5.12
CA CYS A 192 -17.24 5.57 4.08
C CYS A 192 -18.08 5.57 2.78
N CYS A 193 -17.50 5.23 1.63
CA CYS A 193 -18.18 5.31 0.33
C CYS A 193 -19.44 4.44 0.26
N GLY A 194 -20.50 5.00 -0.32
CA GLY A 194 -21.80 4.33 -0.48
C GLY A 194 -22.68 4.33 0.77
N THR A 195 -22.16 4.75 1.93
CA THR A 195 -22.98 4.85 3.15
C THR A 195 -23.86 6.10 3.12
N THR A 196 -24.98 6.03 3.83
CA THR A 196 -26.02 7.07 3.88
C THR A 196 -26.49 7.26 5.32
N PRO A 197 -27.25 8.32 5.65
CA PRO A 197 -27.85 8.47 6.97
C PRO A 197 -28.63 7.24 7.45
N ALA A 198 -29.34 6.54 6.54
CA ALA A 198 -30.05 5.30 6.86
C ALA A 198 -29.12 4.16 7.32
N HIS A 199 -27.87 4.10 6.81
CA HIS A 199 -26.89 3.14 7.32
C HIS A 199 -26.48 3.47 8.76
N ILE A 200 -26.21 4.75 9.03
CA ILE A 200 -25.79 5.21 10.38
C ILE A 200 -26.92 4.99 11.39
N GLU A 201 -28.17 5.28 11.02
CA GLU A 201 -29.34 5.00 11.86
C GLU A 201 -29.46 3.51 12.21
N GLN A 202 -29.27 2.62 11.23
CA GLN A 202 -29.31 1.18 11.49
C GLN A 202 -28.15 0.72 12.40
N ILE A 203 -26.95 1.29 12.28
CA ILE A 203 -25.84 1.01 13.21
C ILE A 203 -26.25 1.39 14.64
N ILE A 204 -26.78 2.59 14.85
CA ILE A 204 -27.23 3.07 16.17
C ILE A 204 -28.28 2.13 16.76
N ASN A 205 -29.20 1.60 15.95
CA ASN A 205 -30.24 0.69 16.41
C ASN A 205 -29.71 -0.68 16.89
N VAL A 206 -28.63 -1.18 16.29
CA VAL A 206 -28.15 -2.55 16.56
C VAL A 206 -26.90 -2.61 17.45
N VAL A 207 -26.13 -1.53 17.51
CA VAL A 207 -24.93 -1.40 18.35
C VAL A 207 -25.30 -0.75 19.66
N LYS A 208 -25.14 -1.50 20.75
CA LYS A 208 -25.31 -0.95 22.10
C LYS A 208 -24.00 -0.27 22.53
N PRO A 209 -24.02 0.99 23.00
CA PRO A 209 -22.84 1.61 23.56
C PRO A 209 -22.32 0.77 24.72
N ALA A 210 -21.12 0.23 24.60
CA ALA A 210 -20.42 -0.34 25.74
C ALA A 210 -19.83 0.82 26.57
N PRO A 211 -19.83 0.73 27.91
CA PRO A 211 -19.13 1.71 28.72
C PRO A 211 -17.64 1.72 28.33
N VAL A 212 -17.18 2.85 27.79
CA VAL A 212 -15.77 3.02 27.44
C VAL A 212 -15.02 3.34 28.73
N THR A 213 -14.22 2.40 29.22
CA THR A 213 -13.30 2.68 30.32
C THR A 213 -12.15 3.53 29.77
N VAL A 214 -12.30 4.85 29.84
CA VAL A 214 -11.19 5.78 29.57
C VAL A 214 -10.19 5.60 30.70
N HIS A 215 -8.98 5.13 30.41
CA HIS A 215 -7.89 5.14 31.37
C HIS A 215 -7.16 6.48 31.27
N PRO A 216 -7.30 7.39 32.25
CA PRO A 216 -6.72 8.72 32.21
C PRO A 216 -5.26 8.65 32.64
N ASN A 217 -4.41 8.00 31.85
CA ASN A 217 -2.95 8.17 31.85
C ASN A 217 -2.33 7.09 30.94
N ARG A 218 -2.00 7.46 29.71
CA ARG A 218 -0.87 6.82 29.03
C ARG A 218 0.40 7.63 29.31
N ARG A 219 0.86 7.67 30.56
CA ARG A 219 2.30 7.76 30.80
C ARG A 219 2.84 6.33 30.66
N ARG A 220 3.31 5.97 29.46
CA ARG A 220 3.91 4.64 29.25
C ARG A 220 5.24 4.75 28.52
N VAL A 221 6.27 4.42 29.30
CA VAL A 221 7.61 3.92 28.99
C VAL A 221 8.08 4.07 27.53
N ARG A 222 9.03 5.00 27.33
CA ARG A 222 9.92 5.01 26.16
C ARG A 222 10.61 3.65 26.04
N ILE A 223 10.22 2.86 25.06
CA ILE A 223 11.04 1.75 24.59
C ILE A 223 12.03 2.36 23.60
N THR A 224 13.26 2.59 24.05
CA THR A 224 14.37 2.92 23.16
C THR A 224 14.69 1.68 22.34
N VAL A 225 14.12 1.59 21.14
CA VAL A 225 14.55 0.60 20.16
C VAL A 225 15.84 1.16 19.53
N SER A 226 16.94 0.46 19.77
CA SER A 226 18.21 0.73 19.08
C SER A 226 18.00 0.67 17.56
N PRO A 227 18.67 1.53 16.76
CA PRO A 227 18.64 1.40 15.31
C PRO A 227 19.10 -0.01 14.95
N GLN A 228 18.20 -0.83 14.41
CA GLN A 228 18.65 -2.06 13.78
C GLN A 228 19.30 -1.65 12.48
N ASP A 229 20.59 -1.96 12.41
CA ASP A 229 21.51 -1.73 11.32
C ASP A 229 20.79 -1.76 9.96
N GLU A 230 21.00 -0.70 9.20
CA GLU A 230 20.93 -0.72 7.75
C GLU A 230 21.80 -1.89 7.29
N ARG A 231 21.19 -3.07 7.16
CA ARG A 231 21.83 -4.20 6.51
C ARG A 231 22.02 -3.76 5.08
N GLU A 232 23.25 -3.33 4.80
CA GLU A 232 23.84 -3.15 3.50
C GLU A 232 23.10 -3.99 2.48
N THR A 233 22.57 -3.33 1.45
CA THR A 233 22.14 -3.91 0.19
C THR A 233 23.25 -4.86 -0.28
N ARG A 234 23.13 -6.13 0.11
CA ARG A 234 24.11 -7.16 -0.22
C ARG A 234 24.06 -7.36 -1.72
N ASN A 235 25.04 -6.71 -2.36
CA ASN A 235 25.47 -6.82 -3.73
C ASN A 235 24.87 -8.02 -4.48
N PHE A 236 24.12 -7.69 -5.53
CA PHE A 236 23.79 -8.51 -6.69
C PHE A 236 24.79 -9.67 -6.87
N LEU A 237 24.30 -10.90 -6.74
CA LEU A 237 25.00 -12.18 -6.97
C LEU A 237 26.20 -12.54 -6.06
N ARG A 238 26.55 -11.76 -5.02
CA ARG A 238 27.71 -12.07 -4.14
C ARG A 238 27.46 -13.15 -3.08
N ALA A 239 26.83 -14.26 -3.42
CA ALA A 239 26.81 -15.44 -2.58
C ALA A 239 28.18 -16.16 -2.66
N GLY A 240 29.15 -15.72 -1.87
CA GLY A 240 30.28 -16.57 -1.46
C GLY A 240 31.61 -16.45 -2.19
N LYS A 241 31.80 -15.53 -3.15
CA LYS A 241 33.13 -15.32 -3.78
C LYS A 241 33.51 -13.84 -3.80
N LYS A 242 34.38 -13.40 -2.87
CA LYS A 242 35.05 -12.09 -2.95
C LYS A 242 35.99 -12.10 -4.18
N ASN A 243 35.97 -11.04 -4.98
CA ASN A 243 36.86 -10.76 -6.13
C ASN A 243 36.71 -11.62 -7.40
N GLN A 244 35.52 -12.10 -7.77
CA GLN A 244 35.27 -12.64 -9.12
C GLN A 244 34.32 -11.75 -9.93
N LEU A 245 34.64 -11.55 -11.21
CA LEU A 245 33.78 -10.89 -12.20
C LEU A 245 32.56 -11.77 -12.47
N VAL A 246 31.37 -11.19 -12.47
CA VAL A 246 30.12 -11.88 -12.86
C VAL A 246 29.88 -11.63 -14.35
N VAL A 247 29.69 -12.68 -15.12
CA VAL A 247 29.35 -12.61 -16.55
C VAL A 247 27.86 -12.81 -16.71
N ALA A 248 27.16 -11.77 -17.17
CA ALA A 248 25.76 -11.82 -17.55
C ALA A 248 25.63 -11.78 -19.07
N ALA A 249 24.79 -12.63 -19.64
CA ALA A 249 24.44 -12.60 -21.06
C ALA A 249 22.95 -12.28 -21.24
N GLU A 250 22.64 -11.24 -22.01
CA GLU A 250 21.26 -10.90 -22.35
C GLU A 250 20.75 -11.76 -23.50
N LEU A 251 19.59 -12.38 -23.30
CA LEU A 251 18.85 -13.09 -24.33
C LEU A 251 17.52 -12.37 -24.55
N ASP A 252 17.41 -11.69 -25.68
CA ASP A 252 16.20 -11.00 -26.09
C ASP A 252 15.04 -11.98 -26.32
N PRO A 253 13.87 -11.79 -25.67
CA PRO A 253 12.73 -12.63 -25.95
C PRO A 253 12.23 -12.46 -27.40
N PRO A 254 11.75 -13.54 -28.04
CA PRO A 254 11.24 -13.48 -29.40
C PRO A 254 9.90 -12.72 -29.48
N PHE A 255 9.55 -12.26 -30.68
CA PHE A 255 8.22 -11.69 -30.97
C PHE A 255 7.13 -12.76 -31.16
N ASN A 256 7.52 -14.03 -31.33
CA ASN A 256 6.62 -15.16 -31.55
C ASN A 256 6.80 -16.22 -30.45
N ALA A 257 6.05 -17.32 -30.54
CA ALA A 257 6.12 -18.40 -29.55
C ALA A 257 7.32 -19.36 -29.75
N ASP A 258 8.16 -19.18 -30.77
CA ASP A 258 9.32 -20.03 -31.02
C ASP A 258 10.52 -19.59 -30.18
N VAL A 259 10.73 -20.32 -29.08
CA VAL A 259 11.82 -20.07 -28.12
C VAL A 259 13.01 -21.02 -28.33
N GLY A 260 13.01 -21.87 -29.36
CA GLY A 260 14.03 -22.90 -29.55
C GLY A 260 15.45 -22.35 -29.66
N THR A 261 15.63 -21.26 -30.42
CA THR A 261 16.90 -20.54 -30.53
C THR A 261 17.37 -19.97 -29.20
N ILE A 262 16.45 -19.44 -28.38
CA ILE A 262 16.79 -18.89 -27.07
C ILE A 262 17.25 -19.98 -26.11
N ILE A 263 16.55 -21.12 -26.07
CA ILE A 263 16.96 -22.26 -25.24
C ILE A 263 18.33 -22.79 -25.68
N LYS A 264 18.58 -22.90 -27.00
CA LYS A 264 19.90 -23.25 -27.52
C LYS A 264 20.98 -22.27 -27.09
N ASN A 265 20.72 -20.97 -27.18
CA ASN A 265 21.68 -19.94 -26.77
C ASN A 265 21.93 -19.96 -25.25
N ALA A 266 20.90 -20.24 -24.44
CA ALA A 266 21.06 -20.41 -23.00
C ALA A 266 21.94 -21.64 -22.66
N HIS A 267 21.84 -22.75 -23.40
CA HIS A 267 22.79 -23.87 -23.27
C HIS A 267 24.22 -23.43 -23.61
N ILE A 268 24.42 -22.69 -24.71
CA ILE A 268 25.73 -22.15 -25.07
C ILE A 268 26.29 -21.27 -23.96
N CYS A 269 25.48 -20.38 -23.37
CA CYS A 269 25.88 -19.56 -22.22
C CYS A 269 26.35 -20.43 -21.05
N LYS A 270 25.57 -21.45 -20.67
CA LYS A 270 25.91 -22.37 -19.59
C LYS A 270 27.21 -23.13 -19.84
N ASP A 271 27.38 -23.67 -21.04
CA ASP A 271 28.55 -24.46 -21.41
C ASP A 271 29.84 -23.62 -21.49
N ASN A 272 29.71 -22.30 -21.67
CA ASN A 272 30.83 -21.35 -21.71
C ASN A 272 31.04 -20.58 -20.40
N GLY A 273 30.39 -21.00 -19.31
CA GLY A 273 30.63 -20.42 -17.98
C GLY A 273 30.04 -19.03 -17.76
N VAL A 274 28.96 -18.67 -18.48
CA VAL A 274 28.14 -17.50 -18.12
C VAL A 274 27.44 -17.77 -16.79
N ASP A 275 27.53 -16.84 -15.85
CA ASP A 275 26.98 -17.00 -14.50
C ASP A 275 25.47 -16.86 -14.48
N ILE A 276 24.92 -15.93 -15.27
CA ILE A 276 23.50 -15.61 -15.29
C ILE A 276 23.04 -15.15 -16.67
N VAL A 277 21.84 -15.58 -17.07
CA VAL A 277 21.17 -15.09 -18.27
C VAL A 277 20.16 -14.01 -17.89
N THR A 278 20.24 -12.84 -18.50
CA THR A 278 19.24 -11.79 -18.34
C THR A 278 18.24 -11.80 -19.49
N VAL A 279 16.98 -11.50 -19.19
CA VAL A 279 15.88 -11.56 -20.17
C VAL A 279 15.09 -10.25 -20.13
N ALA A 280 15.19 -9.46 -21.19
CA ALA A 280 14.53 -8.16 -21.30
C ALA A 280 13.00 -8.28 -21.35
N ASP A 281 12.28 -7.35 -20.71
CA ASP A 281 10.81 -7.34 -20.69
C ASP A 281 10.25 -6.33 -21.68
N SER A 282 9.88 -6.82 -22.87
CA SER A 282 9.32 -6.01 -23.97
C SER A 282 10.16 -4.75 -24.23
N PRO A 283 11.44 -4.90 -24.63
CA PRO A 283 12.35 -3.77 -24.87
C PRO A 283 11.80 -2.83 -25.95
N MET A 284 12.14 -1.55 -25.85
CA MET A 284 11.69 -0.48 -26.76
C MET A 284 10.18 -0.28 -26.83
N GLY A 285 9.43 -0.70 -25.80
CA GLY A 285 7.97 -0.55 -25.79
C GLY A 285 7.21 -1.55 -26.66
N ARG A 286 7.88 -2.61 -27.14
CA ARG A 286 7.29 -3.56 -28.09
C ARG A 286 7.05 -4.91 -27.43
N ALA A 287 5.84 -5.43 -27.60
CA ALA A 287 5.45 -6.72 -27.04
C ALA A 287 6.38 -7.85 -27.51
N ARG A 288 6.89 -8.61 -26.54
CA ARG A 288 7.66 -9.84 -26.72
C ARG A 288 7.06 -10.93 -25.83
N VAL A 289 7.59 -12.15 -25.92
CA VAL A 289 7.35 -13.18 -24.90
C VAL A 289 7.69 -12.62 -23.51
N ASP A 290 6.82 -12.87 -22.53
CA ASP A 290 7.00 -12.43 -21.15
C ASP A 290 8.35 -12.90 -20.58
N SER A 291 9.13 -11.95 -20.06
CA SER A 291 10.50 -12.17 -19.59
C SER A 291 10.57 -13.19 -18.48
N LEU A 292 9.62 -13.15 -17.54
CA LEU A 292 9.59 -14.01 -16.37
C LEU A 292 9.25 -15.45 -16.76
N MET A 293 8.28 -15.63 -17.65
CA MET A 293 7.91 -16.96 -18.16
C MET A 293 9.02 -17.59 -18.99
N LEU A 294 9.70 -16.80 -19.83
CA LEU A 294 10.86 -17.28 -20.59
C LEU A 294 12.03 -17.64 -19.66
N ALA A 295 12.32 -16.79 -18.67
CA ALA A 295 13.33 -17.06 -17.65
C ALA A 295 13.02 -18.34 -16.86
N ALA A 296 11.75 -18.56 -16.46
CA ALA A 296 11.33 -19.78 -15.80
C ALA A 296 11.57 -21.03 -16.68
N LYS A 297 11.25 -20.94 -17.98
CA LYS A 297 11.51 -22.03 -18.93
C LYS A 297 13.01 -22.31 -19.08
N ILE A 298 13.83 -21.28 -19.25
CA ILE A 298 15.30 -21.40 -19.31
C ILE A 298 15.82 -22.06 -18.03
N LYS A 299 15.35 -21.62 -16.85
CA LYS A 299 15.78 -22.19 -15.57
C LYS A 299 15.42 -23.68 -15.45
N ARG A 300 14.23 -24.10 -15.86
CA ARG A 300 13.80 -25.50 -15.81
C ARG A 300 14.55 -26.41 -16.80
N GLU A 301 14.76 -25.95 -18.03
CA GLU A 301 15.31 -26.78 -19.11
C GLU A 301 16.84 -26.76 -19.18
N VAL A 302 17.43 -25.60 -18.89
CA VAL A 302 18.88 -25.40 -19.01
C VAL A 302 19.55 -25.46 -17.64
N GLY A 303 18.87 -25.03 -16.57
CA GLY A 303 19.43 -25.00 -15.21
C GLY A 303 20.55 -23.96 -15.02
N ILE A 304 20.57 -22.91 -15.84
CA ILE A 304 21.39 -21.71 -15.62
C ILE A 304 20.60 -20.71 -14.76
N GLU A 305 21.28 -19.92 -13.93
CA GLU A 305 20.61 -18.84 -13.20
C GLU A 305 20.08 -17.79 -14.17
N VAL A 306 18.98 -17.15 -13.79
CA VAL A 306 18.26 -16.19 -14.63
C VAL A 306 17.97 -14.89 -13.89
N LEU A 307 17.95 -13.80 -14.65
CA LEU A 307 17.61 -12.43 -14.24
C LEU A 307 16.56 -11.85 -15.21
N PRO A 308 15.28 -12.22 -15.08
CA PRO A 308 14.24 -11.54 -15.84
C PRO A 308 14.12 -10.08 -15.43
N HIS A 309 13.95 -9.21 -16.41
CA HIS A 309 13.54 -7.83 -16.19
C HIS A 309 12.06 -7.81 -15.84
N ILE A 310 11.64 -6.93 -14.93
CA ILE A 310 10.24 -6.69 -14.58
C ILE A 310 9.94 -5.24 -14.89
N CYS A 311 9.16 -5.03 -15.95
CA CYS A 311 8.83 -3.71 -16.46
C CYS A 311 7.58 -3.11 -15.80
N CYS A 312 7.67 -1.84 -15.38
CA CYS A 312 6.55 -1.13 -14.76
C CYS A 312 5.61 -0.47 -15.78
N ARG A 313 6.07 -0.25 -17.02
CA ARG A 313 5.33 0.46 -18.08
C ARG A 313 3.93 -0.07 -18.30
N ASP A 314 3.78 -1.37 -18.46
CA ASP A 314 2.52 -2.00 -18.90
C ASP A 314 1.79 -2.76 -17.78
N LYS A 315 2.32 -2.72 -16.54
CA LYS A 315 1.82 -3.52 -15.41
C LYS A 315 1.45 -2.63 -14.22
N ASN A 316 0.26 -2.83 -13.68
CA ASN A 316 -0.12 -2.22 -12.39
C ASN A 316 0.46 -3.03 -11.22
N ILE A 317 0.33 -2.52 -10.00
CA ILE A 317 0.88 -3.18 -8.80
C ILE A 317 0.36 -4.62 -8.61
N ASN A 318 -0.87 -4.92 -9.01
CA ASN A 318 -1.44 -6.27 -8.89
C ASN A 318 -0.79 -7.23 -9.88
N ALA A 319 -0.62 -6.80 -11.13
CA ALA A 319 0.07 -7.59 -12.15
C ALA A 319 1.53 -7.85 -11.74
N LEU A 320 2.23 -6.81 -11.27
CA LEU A 320 3.60 -6.93 -10.77
C LEU A 320 3.70 -7.92 -9.60
N LYS A 321 2.86 -7.76 -8.56
CA LYS A 321 2.83 -8.68 -7.40
C LYS A 321 2.57 -10.12 -7.82
N SER A 322 1.59 -10.33 -8.70
CA SER A 322 1.23 -11.65 -9.22
C SER A 322 2.39 -12.30 -9.98
N SER A 323 3.04 -11.56 -10.86
CA SER A 323 4.21 -12.05 -11.60
C SER A 323 5.36 -12.39 -10.67
N ILE A 324 5.70 -11.53 -9.71
CA ILE A 324 6.78 -11.79 -8.74
C ILE A 324 6.51 -13.08 -7.93
N LEU A 325 5.27 -13.28 -7.47
CA LEU A 325 4.86 -14.51 -6.78
C LEU A 325 5.01 -15.75 -7.68
N ALA A 326 4.58 -15.67 -8.94
CA ALA A 326 4.73 -16.76 -9.90
C ALA A 326 6.21 -17.10 -10.17
N GLY A 327 7.05 -16.09 -10.36
CA GLY A 327 8.49 -16.27 -10.55
C GLY A 327 9.14 -16.92 -9.32
N TYR A 328 8.69 -16.53 -8.12
CA TYR A 328 9.16 -17.13 -6.88
C TYR A 328 8.83 -18.64 -6.81
N ILE A 329 7.61 -19.04 -7.20
CA ILE A 329 7.21 -20.46 -7.30
C ILE A 329 8.12 -21.21 -8.29
N GLU A 330 8.51 -20.57 -9.39
CA GLU A 330 9.42 -21.11 -10.41
C GLU A 330 10.91 -20.98 -10.06
N ASN A 331 11.24 -20.80 -8.78
CA ASN A 331 12.61 -20.68 -8.26
C ASN A 331 13.42 -19.51 -8.84
N ILE A 332 12.77 -18.46 -9.35
CA ILE A 332 13.44 -17.23 -9.75
C ILE A 332 13.71 -16.41 -8.49
N ARG A 333 14.99 -16.09 -8.27
CA ARG A 333 15.48 -15.36 -7.09
C ARG A 333 16.30 -14.12 -7.44
N ASN A 334 16.48 -13.83 -8.71
CA ASN A 334 17.14 -12.63 -9.18
C ASN A 334 16.16 -11.96 -10.15
N VAL A 335 15.90 -10.67 -9.96
CA VAL A 335 15.06 -9.87 -10.86
C VAL A 335 15.71 -8.51 -11.10
N LEU A 336 15.51 -7.95 -12.28
CA LEU A 336 15.90 -6.57 -12.58
C LEU A 336 14.66 -5.69 -12.67
N ALA A 337 14.51 -4.74 -11.76
CA ALA A 337 13.39 -3.80 -11.78
C ALA A 337 13.68 -2.68 -12.79
N ILE A 338 12.80 -2.52 -13.78
CA ILE A 338 12.93 -1.47 -14.81
C ILE A 338 11.66 -0.63 -14.91
N THR A 339 11.81 0.69 -15.08
CA THR A 339 10.68 1.59 -15.33
C THR A 339 10.05 1.26 -16.68
N GLY A 340 10.88 1.06 -17.71
CA GLY A 340 10.49 0.66 -19.05
C GLY A 340 10.42 1.83 -20.04
N ASP A 341 10.75 1.55 -21.31
CA ASP A 341 10.72 2.53 -22.39
C ASP A 341 9.30 3.00 -22.71
N PRO A 342 9.04 4.29 -22.96
CA PRO A 342 7.70 4.77 -23.28
C PRO A 342 7.13 4.07 -24.53
N VAL A 343 5.81 3.88 -24.55
CA VAL A 343 5.09 3.37 -25.73
C VAL A 343 5.32 4.31 -26.91
N ALA A 344 5.64 3.73 -28.07
CA ALA A 344 5.93 4.47 -29.29
C ALA A 344 4.77 5.40 -29.67
N VAL A 345 5.10 6.61 -30.16
CA VAL A 345 4.10 7.66 -30.45
C VAL A 345 3.02 7.18 -31.42
N ALA A 346 3.39 6.35 -32.40
CA ALA A 346 2.46 5.77 -33.37
C ALA A 346 1.37 4.89 -32.72
N ASP A 347 1.67 4.28 -31.57
CA ASP A 347 0.80 3.29 -30.92
C ASP A 347 0.06 3.84 -29.68
N LYS A 348 0.27 5.11 -29.30
CA LYS A 348 -0.29 5.73 -28.07
C LYS A 348 -1.83 5.81 -28.02
N ASN A 349 -2.48 5.76 -29.18
CA ASN A 349 -3.93 5.77 -29.24
C ASN A 349 -4.52 4.44 -28.78
N ASP A 350 -3.86 3.33 -29.13
CA ASP A 350 -4.37 1.97 -28.92
C ASP A 350 -3.73 1.28 -27.71
N ILE A 351 -2.50 1.65 -27.35
CA ILE A 351 -1.75 1.07 -26.23
C ILE A 351 -1.59 2.12 -25.12
N LYS A 352 -2.15 1.84 -23.94
CA LYS A 352 -1.99 2.69 -22.75
C LYS A 352 -0.89 2.15 -21.87
N ALA A 353 0.06 3.02 -21.53
CA ALA A 353 0.99 2.76 -20.46
C ALA A 353 0.29 2.91 -19.10
N VAL A 354 0.70 2.08 -18.15
CA VAL A 354 0.17 1.99 -16.80
C VAL A 354 1.04 2.76 -15.81
N PHE A 355 2.37 2.57 -15.86
CA PHE A 355 3.37 3.23 -14.99
C PHE A 355 2.93 3.41 -13.52
N ASN A 356 2.29 2.38 -12.96
CA ASN A 356 1.80 2.48 -11.58
C ASN A 356 2.97 2.63 -10.59
N LEU A 357 4.16 2.12 -10.95
CA LEU A 357 5.41 2.27 -10.22
C LEU A 357 6.51 2.68 -11.21
N ASN A 358 7.62 3.21 -10.70
CA ASN A 358 8.91 3.29 -11.40
C ASN A 358 9.87 2.23 -10.82
N SER A 359 11.07 2.08 -11.38
CA SER A 359 12.04 1.06 -10.92
C SER A 359 12.37 1.19 -9.43
N PHE A 360 12.53 2.40 -8.88
CA PHE A 360 12.77 2.64 -7.46
C PHE A 360 11.63 2.13 -6.57
N LYS A 361 10.38 2.49 -6.91
CA LYS A 361 9.20 2.05 -6.16
C LYS A 361 8.93 0.56 -6.32
N LEU A 362 9.31 -0.04 -7.46
CA LEU A 362 9.29 -1.49 -7.63
C LEU A 362 10.34 -2.19 -6.75
N ILE A 363 11.55 -1.64 -6.64
CA ILE A 363 12.59 -2.15 -5.72
C ILE A 363 12.11 -2.07 -4.27
N GLU A 364 11.51 -0.96 -3.87
CA GLU A 364 10.91 -0.81 -2.53
C GLU A 364 9.80 -1.85 -2.32
N PHE A 365 8.90 -2.01 -3.30
CA PHE A 365 7.82 -2.98 -3.25
C PHE A 365 8.33 -4.43 -3.11
N ILE A 366 9.31 -4.86 -3.89
CA ILE A 366 9.91 -6.20 -3.75
C ILE A 366 10.66 -6.32 -2.42
N SER A 367 11.30 -5.26 -1.94
CA SER A 367 11.95 -5.24 -0.62
C SER A 367 10.96 -5.42 0.53
N ILE A 368 9.74 -4.88 0.38
CA ILE A 368 8.62 -5.14 1.30
C ILE A 368 8.21 -6.61 1.20
N MET A 369 8.01 -7.15 -0.01
CA MET A 369 7.68 -8.56 -0.20
C MET A 369 8.75 -9.51 0.38
N ASN A 370 10.03 -9.16 0.27
CA ASN A 370 11.12 -9.94 0.87
C ASN A 370 11.02 -10.02 2.40
N LYS A 371 10.59 -8.94 3.05
CA LYS A 371 10.40 -8.92 4.50
C LYS A 371 9.13 -9.65 4.91
N GLU A 372 8.08 -9.58 4.09
CA GLU A 372 6.73 -10.02 4.48
C GLU A 372 6.36 -11.43 3.99
N LEU A 373 6.85 -11.83 2.82
CA LEU A 373 6.45 -13.06 2.12
C LEU A 373 7.62 -14.01 1.87
N PHE A 374 8.83 -13.48 1.68
CA PHE A 374 10.02 -14.25 1.30
C PHE A 374 11.15 -14.15 2.33
N ALA A 375 10.81 -14.02 3.62
CA ALA A 375 11.79 -13.73 4.67
C ALA A 375 12.92 -14.78 4.76
N ASP A 376 12.59 -16.04 4.51
CA ASP A 376 13.54 -17.16 4.59
C ASP A 376 14.42 -17.29 3.34
N ASP A 377 13.95 -16.85 2.17
CA ASP A 377 14.66 -16.94 0.88
C ASP A 377 14.39 -15.70 0.01
N PRO A 378 14.98 -14.54 0.35
CA PRO A 378 14.66 -13.27 -0.31
C PRO A 378 15.05 -13.22 -1.79
N ILE A 379 14.22 -12.54 -2.60
CA ILE A 379 14.55 -12.18 -3.98
C ILE A 379 15.66 -11.11 -3.98
N LYS A 380 16.70 -11.33 -4.78
CA LYS A 380 17.76 -10.36 -5.06
C LYS A 380 17.30 -9.43 -6.18
N ILE A 381 17.41 -8.13 -5.95
CA ILE A 381 16.87 -7.11 -6.85
C ILE A 381 18.03 -6.29 -7.41
N GLY A 382 18.14 -6.20 -8.73
CA GLY A 382 18.92 -5.18 -9.42
C GLY A 382 18.01 -4.04 -9.89
N GLY A 383 18.59 -2.86 -10.13
CA GLY A 383 17.87 -1.72 -10.71
C GLY A 383 18.66 -1.12 -11.85
N GLU A 384 17.98 -0.79 -12.93
CA GLU A 384 18.54 -0.01 -14.03
C GLU A 384 17.89 1.38 -14.01
N THR A 385 18.72 2.42 -13.92
CA THR A 385 18.31 3.82 -14.03
C THR A 385 18.58 4.28 -15.45
N TYR A 386 17.55 4.71 -16.16
CA TYR A 386 17.72 5.58 -17.32
C TYR A 386 17.81 7.03 -16.87
#